data_AF-X1L6C0-F1
#
_entry.id   AF-X1L6C0-F1
#
_cell.length_a   1.000
_cell.length_b   1.000
_cell.length_c   1.000
_cell.angle_alpha   90.00
_cell.angle_beta   90.00
_cell.angle_gamma   90.00
#
_symmetry.space_group_name_H-M   'P 1'
#
loop_
_entity.id
_entity.type
_entity.pdbx_description
1 polymer ?
#
loop_
_entity_poly.entity_id
_entity_poly.type
_entity_poly.pdbx_seq_one_letter_code
_entity_poly.pdbx_strand_id
1 'polypeptide(L)'
;TEDEIRQALDKGDADLATRLFSVETAGNFEGGMTGKKTGRNIFHLRDSFKEFTSRLGIPDKELGGKVQAIRSKLLAVREKRSRLHRDDKIITDWNGLMVAALAKAARVMDEPSYATAAGRSLDFILRNLRDPEGRLLHRYRDGEAGKVKPVIDKRYPLSEAAEAFRYLEEGHAQGKIVITM
;
A
#
# COMPACT_ATOMS: atom_id res chain seq x y z
N THR A 1 -0.16 -8.20 -16.87
CA THR A 1 0.42 -9.46 -17.40
C THR A 1 1.66 -9.11 -18.19
N GLU A 2 2.40 -10.09 -18.71
CA GLU A 2 3.51 -9.80 -19.64
C GLU A 2 3.00 -9.04 -20.89
N ASP A 3 1.85 -9.45 -21.43
CA ASP A 3 1.25 -8.81 -22.61
C ASP A 3 0.95 -7.32 -22.40
N GLU A 4 0.41 -6.94 -21.24
CA GLU A 4 0.16 -5.53 -20.90
C GLU A 4 1.46 -4.71 -20.90
N ILE A 5 2.59 -5.29 -20.48
CA ILE A 5 3.90 -4.63 -20.47
C ILE A 5 4.39 -4.45 -21.90
N ARG A 6 4.28 -5.49 -22.74
CA ARG A 6 4.68 -5.45 -24.15
C ARG A 6 3.83 -4.51 -24.99
N GLN A 7 2.59 -4.24 -24.59
CA GLN A 7 1.73 -3.22 -25.22
C GLN A 7 2.06 -1.80 -24.75
N ALA A 8 2.50 -1.65 -23.50
CA ALA A 8 2.78 -0.34 -22.89
C ALA A 8 4.18 0.21 -23.21
N LEU A 9 5.13 -0.67 -23.54
CA LEU A 9 6.53 -0.33 -23.76
C LEU A 9 6.97 -0.75 -25.17
N ASP A 10 7.97 -0.06 -25.70
CA ASP A 10 8.69 -0.52 -26.88
C ASP A 10 9.47 -1.81 -26.58
N LYS A 11 9.81 -2.58 -27.62
CA LYS A 11 10.36 -3.93 -27.48
C LYS A 11 11.57 -4.01 -26.55
N GLY A 12 12.50 -3.07 -26.66
CA GLY A 12 13.72 -3.05 -25.83
C GLY A 12 13.41 -2.77 -24.36
N ASP A 13 12.58 -1.76 -24.09
CA ASP A 13 12.12 -1.43 -22.73
C ASP A 13 11.28 -2.57 -22.12
N ALA A 14 10.43 -3.23 -22.90
CA ALA A 14 9.61 -4.36 -22.46
C ALA A 14 10.47 -5.56 -22.04
N ASP A 15 11.49 -5.90 -22.84
CA ASP A 15 12.40 -7.00 -22.54
C ASP A 15 13.25 -6.69 -21.30
N LEU A 16 13.72 -5.43 -21.17
CA LEU A 16 14.45 -4.98 -19.98
C LEU A 16 13.55 -5.04 -18.74
N ALA A 17 12.33 -4.51 -18.81
CA ALA A 17 11.36 -4.51 -17.71
C ALA A 17 11.01 -5.93 -17.25
N THR A 18 10.78 -6.84 -18.20
CA THR A 18 10.44 -8.24 -17.90
C THR A 18 11.56 -8.93 -17.12
N ARG A 19 12.82 -8.72 -17.53
CA ARG A 19 13.98 -9.26 -16.83
C ARG A 19 14.23 -8.60 -15.47
N LEU A 20 14.14 -7.28 -15.42
CA LEU A 20 14.45 -6.50 -14.22
C LEU A 20 13.45 -6.76 -13.10
N PHE A 21 12.16 -6.79 -13.43
CA PHE A 21 11.08 -6.93 -12.47
C PHE A 21 10.61 -8.38 -12.27
N SER A 22 11.39 -9.35 -12.75
CA SER A 22 11.14 -10.78 -12.59
C SER A 22 9.72 -11.18 -13.04
N VAL A 23 9.32 -10.68 -14.21
CA VAL A 23 8.01 -10.95 -14.80
C VAL A 23 8.03 -12.32 -15.45
N GLU A 24 7.04 -13.14 -15.10
CA GLU A 24 6.83 -14.47 -15.69
C GLU A 24 5.59 -14.44 -16.58
N THR A 25 5.64 -15.16 -17.71
CA THR A 25 4.50 -15.31 -18.64
C THR A 25 3.30 -15.94 -17.95
N ALA A 26 3.54 -16.96 -17.11
CA ALA A 26 2.50 -17.59 -16.29
C ALA A 26 2.07 -16.75 -15.07
N GLY A 27 2.73 -15.62 -14.81
CA GLY A 27 2.59 -14.83 -13.60
C GLY A 27 3.40 -15.38 -12.42
N ASN A 28 3.89 -14.47 -11.57
CA ASN A 28 4.58 -14.79 -10.32
C ASN A 28 3.69 -14.58 -9.07
N PHE A 29 2.41 -14.21 -9.24
CA PHE A 29 1.45 -14.05 -8.16
C PHE A 29 0.46 -15.22 -8.09
N GLU A 30 0.44 -15.86 -6.92
CA GLU A 30 -0.52 -16.91 -6.58
C GLU A 30 -1.74 -16.31 -5.88
N GLY A 31 -2.93 -16.69 -6.36
CA GLY A 31 -4.20 -16.13 -5.89
C GLY A 31 -4.68 -16.81 -4.62
N GLY A 32 -4.45 -16.20 -3.47
CA GLY A 32 -5.08 -16.54 -2.19
C GLY A 32 -5.08 -18.05 -1.85
N MET A 33 -6.17 -18.54 -1.26
CA MET A 33 -6.32 -19.92 -0.78
C MET A 33 -6.22 -21.01 -1.87
N THR A 34 -6.22 -20.64 -3.16
CA THR A 34 -6.19 -21.61 -4.26
C THR A 34 -4.79 -22.10 -4.62
N GLY A 35 -3.75 -21.34 -4.26
CA GLY A 35 -2.34 -21.63 -4.64
C GLY A 35 -2.07 -21.61 -6.15
N LYS A 36 -3.05 -21.23 -6.98
CA LYS A 36 -2.89 -21.19 -8.43
C LYS A 36 -2.31 -19.86 -8.89
N LYS A 37 -1.38 -19.93 -9.84
CA LYS A 37 -0.87 -18.74 -10.54
C LYS A 37 -2.01 -18.05 -11.27
N THR A 38 -2.07 -16.73 -11.11
CA THR A 38 -3.17 -15.90 -11.63
C THR A 38 -2.88 -15.28 -13.01
N GLY A 39 -1.70 -15.55 -13.59
CA GLY A 39 -1.19 -14.80 -14.74
C GLY A 39 -0.72 -13.38 -14.40
N ARG A 40 -0.91 -12.92 -13.15
CA ARG A 40 -0.49 -11.59 -12.69
C ARG A 40 0.92 -11.65 -12.12
N ASN A 41 1.61 -10.51 -12.18
CA ASN A 41 2.97 -10.37 -11.68
C ASN A 41 3.03 -9.27 -10.61
N ILE A 42 3.68 -9.57 -9.48
CA ILE A 42 4.21 -8.62 -8.51
C ILE A 42 5.66 -8.32 -8.92
N PHE A 43 5.91 -7.06 -9.26
CA PHE A 43 7.25 -6.62 -9.63
C PHE A 43 8.18 -6.66 -8.42
N HIS A 44 9.31 -7.33 -8.59
CA HIS A 44 10.38 -7.35 -7.61
C HIS A 44 11.73 -7.47 -8.31
N LEU A 45 12.74 -6.88 -7.70
CA LEU A 45 14.13 -7.02 -8.14
C LEU A 45 14.69 -8.29 -7.50
N ARG A 46 15.20 -9.22 -8.32
CA ARG A 46 15.91 -10.41 -7.83
C ARG A 46 17.37 -10.10 -7.52
N ASP A 47 17.97 -9.24 -8.35
CA ASP A 47 19.38 -8.88 -8.28
C ASP A 47 19.52 -7.37 -7.98
N SER A 48 20.66 -6.98 -7.44
CA SER A 48 21.03 -5.59 -7.26
C SER A 48 21.30 -4.89 -8.60
N PHE A 49 21.22 -3.57 -8.64
CA PHE A 49 21.52 -2.80 -9.86
C PHE A 49 22.92 -3.09 -10.42
N LYS A 50 23.92 -3.28 -9.54
CA LYS A 50 25.31 -3.58 -9.90
C LYS A 50 25.45 -4.94 -10.61
N GLU A 51 24.66 -5.92 -10.19
CA GLU A 51 24.61 -7.23 -10.83
C GLU A 51 23.92 -7.15 -12.20
N PHE A 52 22.85 -6.34 -12.31
CA PHE A 52 22.19 -6.09 -13.59
C PHE A 52 23.10 -5.39 -14.59
N THR A 53 23.87 -4.39 -14.17
CA THR A 53 24.80 -3.69 -15.07
C THR A 53 25.93 -4.60 -15.55
N SER A 54 26.48 -5.41 -14.65
CA SER A 54 27.49 -6.42 -14.99
C SER A 54 26.96 -7.46 -15.98
N ARG A 55 25.74 -7.96 -15.78
CA ARG A 55 25.13 -8.99 -16.63
C ARG A 55 24.65 -8.46 -17.99
N LEU A 56 24.14 -7.23 -18.03
CA LEU A 56 23.60 -6.63 -19.25
C LEU A 56 24.63 -5.82 -20.03
N GLY A 57 25.79 -5.54 -19.45
CA GLY A 57 26.84 -4.69 -20.05
C GLY A 57 26.42 -3.23 -20.19
N ILE A 58 25.45 -2.77 -19.38
CA ILE A 58 24.92 -1.40 -19.43
C ILE A 58 25.50 -0.61 -18.25
N PRO A 59 26.07 0.60 -18.45
CA PRO A 59 26.55 1.43 -17.34
C PRO A 59 25.44 1.83 -16.35
N ASP A 60 25.77 1.94 -15.05
CA ASP A 60 24.81 2.24 -13.96
C ASP A 60 23.93 3.47 -14.24
N LYS A 61 24.54 4.55 -14.72
CA LYS A 61 23.82 5.79 -15.03
C LYS A 61 22.82 5.61 -16.17
N GLU A 62 23.18 4.83 -17.19
CA GLU A 62 22.31 4.55 -18.32
C GLU A 62 21.17 3.61 -17.92
N LEU A 63 21.48 2.56 -17.16
CA LEU A 63 20.46 1.64 -16.64
C LEU A 63 19.46 2.40 -15.75
N GLY A 64 19.93 3.25 -14.83
CA GLY A 64 19.07 4.08 -13.99
C GLY A 64 18.12 4.97 -14.80
N GLY A 65 18.62 5.62 -15.86
CA GLY A 65 17.80 6.43 -16.77
C GLY A 65 16.72 5.61 -17.49
N LYS A 66 17.09 4.46 -18.05
CA LYS A 66 16.14 3.54 -18.71
C LYS A 66 15.07 3.04 -17.74
N VAL A 67 15.48 2.61 -16.55
CA VAL A 67 14.54 2.13 -15.52
C VAL A 67 13.57 3.22 -15.07
N GLN A 68 14.04 4.45 -14.90
CA GLN A 68 13.16 5.56 -14.54
C GLN A 68 12.14 5.88 -15.65
N ALA A 69 12.55 5.83 -16.92
CA ALA A 69 11.66 6.02 -18.06
C ALA A 69 10.60 4.91 -18.12
N ILE A 70 11.01 3.64 -17.99
CA ILE A 70 10.12 2.48 -17.93
C ILE A 70 9.10 2.62 -16.79
N ARG A 71 9.57 2.92 -15.57
CA ARG A 71 8.71 3.09 -14.39
C ARG A 71 7.67 4.19 -14.63
N SER A 72 8.06 5.29 -15.28
CA SER A 72 7.16 6.40 -15.58
C SER A 72 6.06 5.99 -16.57
N LYS A 73 6.41 5.27 -17.64
CA LYS A 73 5.44 4.72 -18.61
C LYS A 73 4.48 3.73 -17.95
N LEU A 74 5.00 2.77 -17.18
CA LEU A 74 4.18 1.77 -16.47
C LEU A 74 3.29 2.40 -15.39
N LEU A 75 3.78 3.43 -14.69
CA LEU A 75 2.99 4.18 -13.72
C LEU A 75 1.82 4.90 -14.41
N ALA A 76 2.05 5.54 -15.57
CA ALA A 76 0.98 6.18 -16.34
C ALA A 76 -0.12 5.21 -16.77
N VAL A 77 0.24 3.96 -17.09
CA VAL A 77 -0.74 2.88 -17.36
C VAL A 77 -1.46 2.47 -16.07
N ARG A 78 -0.73 2.32 -14.95
CA ARG A 78 -1.28 1.94 -13.64
C ARG A 78 -2.29 2.95 -13.09
N GLU A 79 -2.08 4.24 -13.38
CA GLU A 79 -2.93 5.35 -12.95
C GLU A 79 -4.30 5.40 -13.64
N LYS A 80 -4.47 4.68 -14.76
CA LYS A 80 -5.77 4.51 -15.41
C LYS A 80 -6.69 3.52 -14.67
N ARG A 81 -6.13 2.72 -13.74
CA ARG A 81 -6.89 1.74 -12.95
C ARG A 81 -7.49 2.41 -11.72
N SER A 82 -8.63 1.91 -11.24
CA SER A 82 -9.16 2.32 -9.94
C SER A 82 -8.10 2.14 -8.85
N ARG A 83 -7.86 3.20 -8.08
CA ARG A 83 -7.00 3.10 -6.90
C ARG A 83 -7.73 2.30 -5.84
N LEU A 84 -7.01 1.41 -5.18
CA LEU A 84 -7.54 0.76 -3.98
C LEU A 84 -7.83 1.87 -2.96
N HIS A 85 -8.94 1.74 -2.24
CA HIS A 85 -9.22 2.63 -1.14
C HIS A 85 -8.07 2.56 -0.13
N ARG A 86 -7.45 3.70 0.14
CA ARG A 86 -6.47 3.83 1.20
C ARG A 86 -7.23 4.07 2.50
N ASP A 87 -6.86 3.32 3.53
CA ASP A 87 -7.24 3.69 4.89
C ASP A 87 -6.33 4.83 5.35
N ASP A 88 -6.87 6.04 5.38
CA ASP A 88 -6.16 7.30 5.68
C ASP A 88 -6.57 7.90 7.02
N LYS A 89 -7.30 7.13 7.84
CA LYS A 89 -7.65 7.54 9.19
C LYS A 89 -6.41 7.65 10.08
N ILE A 90 -6.34 8.72 10.86
CA ILE A 90 -5.36 8.89 11.93
C ILE A 90 -5.97 8.31 13.20
N ILE A 91 -5.30 7.33 13.82
CA ILE A 91 -5.77 6.65 15.04
C ILE A 91 -4.98 7.14 16.25
N THR A 92 -5.69 7.67 17.24
CA THR A 92 -5.07 8.25 18.44
C THR A 92 -4.21 7.25 19.20
N ASP A 93 -4.67 6.01 19.34
CA ASP A 93 -3.98 4.97 20.12
C ASP A 93 -2.56 4.68 19.59
N TRP A 94 -2.46 4.38 18.29
CA TRP A 94 -1.18 4.10 17.62
C TRP A 94 -0.29 5.34 17.55
N ASN A 95 -0.87 6.51 17.31
CA ASN A 95 -0.09 7.75 17.31
C ASN A 95 0.42 8.11 18.71
N GLY A 96 -0.31 7.79 19.78
CA GLY A 96 0.15 7.93 21.16
C GLY A 96 1.38 7.07 21.44
N LEU A 97 1.37 5.81 21.00
CA LEU A 97 2.54 4.92 21.10
C LEU A 97 3.74 5.48 20.32
N MET A 98 3.52 5.98 19.09
CA MET A 98 4.56 6.61 18.28
C MET A 98 5.13 7.87 18.95
N VAL A 99 4.28 8.75 19.49
CA VAL A 99 4.72 9.96 20.21
C VAL A 99 5.60 9.59 21.40
N ALA A 100 5.18 8.61 22.20
CA ALA A 100 5.96 8.14 23.34
C ALA A 100 7.32 7.55 22.90
N ALA A 101 7.33 6.74 21.83
CA ALA A 101 8.55 6.17 21.28
C ALA A 101 9.51 7.25 20.77
N LEU A 102 9.03 8.22 20.00
CA LEU A 102 9.81 9.34 19.47
C LEU A 102 10.36 10.24 20.58
N ALA A 103 9.56 10.56 21.59
CA ALA A 103 10.02 11.35 22.74
C ALA A 103 11.12 10.63 23.53
N LYS A 104 10.97 9.32 23.76
CA LYS A 104 11.99 8.50 24.42
C LYS A 104 13.27 8.39 23.57
N ALA A 105 13.11 8.18 22.26
CA ALA A 105 14.18 8.10 21.28
C ALA A 105 14.99 9.40 21.24
N ALA A 106 14.33 10.55 21.17
CA ALA A 106 14.97 11.87 21.17
C ALA A 106 15.92 12.04 22.36
N ARG A 107 15.47 11.65 23.56
CA ARG A 107 16.26 11.77 24.79
C ARG A 107 17.44 10.80 24.84
N VAL A 108 17.26 9.57 24.37
CA VAL A 108 18.29 8.51 24.48
C VAL A 108 19.35 8.65 23.38
N MET A 109 18.95 9.08 22.18
CA MET A 109 19.83 9.18 21.02
C MET A 109 20.34 10.59 20.76
N ASP A 110 19.94 11.58 21.58
CA ASP A 110 20.25 13.00 21.41
C ASP A 110 19.94 13.51 19.99
N GLU A 111 18.76 13.13 19.48
CA GLU A 111 18.32 13.43 18.11
C GLU A 111 17.08 14.35 18.16
N PRO A 112 17.25 15.68 18.05
CA PRO A 112 16.17 16.67 18.23
C PRO A 112 15.03 16.55 17.21
N SER A 113 15.28 15.95 16.04
CA SER A 113 14.23 15.73 15.04
C SER A 113 13.12 14.81 15.56
N TYR A 114 13.44 13.84 16.42
CA TYR A 114 12.44 12.97 17.04
C TYR A 114 11.55 13.72 18.04
N ALA A 115 12.12 14.62 18.85
CA ALA A 115 11.34 15.46 19.75
C ALA A 115 10.40 16.38 18.96
N THR A 116 10.90 16.95 17.87
CA THR A 116 10.10 17.80 16.97
C THR A 116 8.93 17.03 16.36
N ALA A 117 9.17 15.81 15.87
CA ALA A 117 8.14 14.94 15.30
C ALA A 117 7.09 14.53 16.35
N ALA A 118 7.53 14.18 17.57
CA ALA A 118 6.65 13.86 18.68
C ALA A 118 5.74 15.05 19.05
N GLY A 119 6.33 16.24 19.20
CA GLY A 119 5.60 17.47 19.53
C GLY A 119 4.53 17.81 18.49
N ARG A 120 4.90 17.84 17.20
CA ARG A 120 3.94 18.11 16.11
C ARG A 120 2.79 17.12 16.08
N SER A 121 3.07 15.85 16.32
CA SER A 121 2.04 14.79 16.33
C SER A 121 1.11 14.94 17.53
N LEU A 122 1.67 15.27 18.70
CA LEU A 122 0.90 15.52 19.91
C LEU A 122 0.02 16.77 19.76
N ASP A 123 0.54 17.86 19.21
CA ASP A 123 -0.21 19.08 18.93
C ASP A 123 -1.41 18.80 18.02
N PHE A 124 -1.20 17.99 16.98
CA PHE A 124 -2.29 17.56 16.11
C PHE A 124 -3.38 16.80 16.87
N ILE A 125 -3.00 15.83 17.72
CA ILE A 125 -3.94 15.05 18.53
C ILE A 125 -4.70 15.96 19.48
N LEU A 126 -4.02 16.80 20.25
CA LEU A 126 -4.66 17.64 21.26
C LEU A 126 -5.59 18.69 20.63
N ARG A 127 -5.27 19.17 19.43
CA ARG A 127 -6.08 20.14 18.70
C ARG A 127 -7.32 19.53 18.04
N ASN A 128 -7.20 18.33 17.48
CA ASN A 128 -8.23 17.78 16.59
C ASN A 128 -8.95 16.56 17.16
N LEU A 129 -8.35 15.87 18.13
CA LEU A 129 -8.81 14.58 18.66
C LEU A 129 -9.15 14.70 20.16
N ARG A 130 -9.61 15.87 20.59
CA ARG A 130 -10.06 16.12 21.97
C ARG A 130 -11.46 16.73 21.96
N ASP A 131 -12.36 16.17 22.76
CA ASP A 131 -13.72 16.69 22.91
C ASP A 131 -13.78 17.88 23.90
N PRO A 132 -14.90 18.61 24.00
CA PRO A 132 -15.04 19.75 24.90
C PRO A 132 -14.84 19.41 26.39
N GLU A 133 -15.15 18.17 26.79
CA GLU A 133 -14.94 17.67 28.16
C GLU A 133 -13.47 17.26 28.40
N GLY A 134 -12.64 17.32 27.37
CA GLY A 134 -11.21 17.09 27.42
C GLY A 134 -10.77 15.65 27.22
N ARG A 135 -11.67 14.75 26.84
CA ARG A 135 -11.39 13.34 26.54
C ARG A 135 -10.83 13.20 25.12
N LEU A 136 -9.99 12.19 24.92
CA LEU A 136 -9.44 11.88 23.60
C LEU A 136 -10.45 11.09 22.75
N LEU A 137 -10.59 11.51 21.49
CA LEU A 137 -11.34 10.81 20.45
C LEU A 137 -10.43 9.79 19.75
N HIS A 138 -11.01 8.74 19.17
CA HIS A 138 -10.25 7.58 18.69
C HIS A 138 -9.72 7.76 17.25
N ARG A 139 -10.48 8.42 16.37
CA ARG A 139 -10.10 8.57 14.95
C ARG A 139 -10.29 9.99 14.43
N TYR A 140 -9.41 10.40 13.53
CA TYR A 140 -9.56 11.58 12.69
C TYR A 140 -9.50 11.17 11.21
N ARG A 141 -10.45 11.63 10.40
CA ARG A 141 -10.46 11.41 8.94
C ARG A 141 -11.30 12.49 8.28
N ASP A 142 -10.84 13.04 7.15
CA ASP A 142 -11.58 13.98 6.31
C ASP A 142 -12.15 15.21 7.07
N GLY A 143 -11.38 15.74 8.03
CA GLY A 143 -11.79 16.89 8.84
C GLY A 143 -12.64 16.56 10.08
N GLU A 144 -13.01 15.28 10.25
CA GLU A 144 -13.89 14.84 11.32
C GLU A 144 -13.17 13.96 12.35
N ALA A 145 -13.40 14.27 13.62
CA ALA A 145 -12.96 13.46 14.75
C ALA A 145 -14.12 12.65 15.36
N GLY A 146 -13.82 11.47 15.90
CA GLY A 146 -14.84 10.69 16.60
C GLY A 146 -14.44 9.26 16.93
N LYS A 147 -15.46 8.41 17.11
CA LYS A 147 -15.29 6.97 17.29
C LYS A 147 -14.97 6.29 15.95
N VAL A 148 -14.25 5.17 16.01
CA VAL A 148 -14.06 4.31 14.83
C VAL A 148 -15.41 3.76 14.40
N LYS A 149 -15.87 4.19 13.22
CA LYS A 149 -17.01 3.59 12.54
C LYS A 149 -16.48 2.69 11.42
N PRO A 150 -16.73 1.37 11.45
CA PRO A 150 -16.38 0.51 10.33
C PRO A 150 -17.20 0.91 9.10
N VAL A 151 -16.57 0.97 7.94
CA VAL A 151 -17.28 0.99 6.66
C VAL A 151 -17.83 -0.41 6.45
N ILE A 152 -19.15 -0.57 6.53
CA ILE A 152 -19.84 -1.82 6.25
C ILE A 152 -20.34 -1.73 4.83
N ASP A 153 -19.94 -2.67 4.00
CA ASP A 153 -20.34 -2.71 2.59
C ASP A 153 -21.69 -3.43 2.44
N LYS A 154 -21.78 -4.65 2.96
CA LYS A 154 -23.00 -5.44 2.93
C LYS A 154 -23.14 -6.30 4.19
N ARG A 155 -24.40 -6.59 4.55
CA ARG A 155 -24.75 -7.48 5.66
C ARG A 155 -25.46 -8.70 5.12
N TYR A 156 -25.16 -9.86 5.66
CA TYR A 156 -25.81 -11.12 5.34
C TYR A 156 -26.23 -11.82 6.64
N PRO A 157 -27.41 -12.45 6.71
CA PRO A 157 -27.73 -13.38 7.79
C PRO A 157 -26.81 -14.61 7.74
N LEU A 158 -26.62 -15.31 8.86
CA LEU A 158 -25.80 -16.51 8.93
C LEU A 158 -26.20 -17.57 7.89
N SER A 159 -27.49 -17.67 7.58
CA SER A 159 -28.03 -18.56 6.53
C SER A 159 -27.50 -18.27 5.12
N GLU A 160 -27.02 -17.05 4.88
CA GLU A 160 -26.50 -16.58 3.59
C GLU A 160 -24.97 -16.44 3.59
N ALA A 161 -24.28 -17.05 4.56
CA ALA A 161 -22.81 -16.97 4.64
C ALA A 161 -22.11 -17.37 3.33
N ALA A 162 -22.63 -18.38 2.61
CA ALA A 162 -22.09 -18.79 1.32
C ALA A 162 -22.21 -17.71 0.23
N GLU A 163 -23.25 -16.88 0.25
CA GLU A 163 -23.37 -15.73 -0.66
C GLU A 163 -22.44 -14.60 -0.25
N ALA A 164 -22.28 -14.37 1.06
CA ALA A 164 -21.32 -13.40 1.58
C ALA A 164 -19.88 -13.72 1.12
N PHE A 165 -19.49 -15.00 1.14
CA PHE A 165 -18.18 -15.44 0.63
C PHE A 165 -18.05 -15.24 -0.88
N ARG A 166 -19.07 -15.59 -1.68
CA ARG A 166 -19.05 -15.36 -3.13
C ARG A 166 -18.89 -13.88 -3.48
N TYR A 167 -19.65 -13.00 -2.82
CA TYR A 167 -19.54 -11.56 -2.99
C TYR A 167 -18.14 -11.02 -2.65
N LEU A 168 -17.49 -11.58 -1.62
CA LEU A 168 -16.10 -11.24 -1.27
C LEU A 168 -15.12 -11.70 -2.35
N GLU A 169 -15.26 -12.93 -2.85
CA GLU A 169 -14.36 -13.54 -3.84
C GLU A 169 -14.39 -12.85 -5.20
N GLU A 170 -15.54 -12.33 -5.60
CA GLU A 170 -15.68 -11.54 -6.84
C GLU A 170 -14.95 -10.19 -6.78
N GLY A 171 -14.44 -9.79 -5.61
CA GLY A 171 -13.67 -8.56 -5.43
C GLY A 171 -14.52 -7.30 -5.42
N HIS A 172 -15.84 -7.43 -5.26
CA HIS A 172 -16.78 -6.32 -5.18
C HIS A 172 -16.77 -5.60 -3.82
N ALA A 173 -16.17 -6.22 -2.79
CA ALA A 173 -16.24 -5.72 -1.43
C ALA A 173 -15.50 -4.36 -1.25
N GLN A 174 -16.25 -3.31 -0.94
CA GLN A 174 -15.71 -1.96 -0.69
C GLN A 174 -15.50 -1.63 0.80
N GLY A 175 -15.81 -2.59 1.68
CA GLY A 175 -15.79 -2.44 3.13
C GLY A 175 -15.96 -3.79 3.82
N LYS A 176 -16.27 -3.77 5.12
CA LYS A 176 -16.52 -4.99 5.88
C LYS A 176 -17.82 -5.64 5.45
N ILE A 177 -17.77 -6.92 5.12
CA ILE A 177 -18.94 -7.78 5.05
C ILE A 177 -19.23 -8.27 6.47
N VAL A 178 -20.47 -8.11 6.93
CA VAL A 178 -20.88 -8.49 8.28
C VAL A 178 -21.87 -9.64 8.20
N ILE A 179 -21.56 -10.74 8.89
CA ILE A 179 -22.52 -11.82 9.12
C ILE A 179 -23.27 -11.53 10.41
N THR A 180 -24.59 -11.51 10.34
CA THR A 180 -25.47 -11.35 11.52
C THR A 180 -25.97 -12.71 11.97
N MET A 181 -25.83 -13.01 13.27
CA MET A 181 -26.36 -14.20 13.92
C MET A 181 -27.74 -13.95 14.50
#